data_AF-A0AAN9M080-F1
#
_entry.id   AF-A0AAN9M080-F1
#
_cell.length_a   1.000
_cell.length_b   1.000
_cell.length_c   1.000
_cell.angle_alpha   90.00
_cell.angle_beta   90.00
_cell.angle_gamma   90.00
#
_symmetry.space_group_name_H-M   'P 1'
#
loop_
_entity.id
_entity.type
_entity.pdbx_description
1 polymer ?
#
loop_
_entity_poly.entity_id
_entity_poly.type
_entity_poly.pdbx_seq_one_letter_code
_entity_poly.pdbx_strand_id
1 'polypeptide(L)'
;MVWKAILDEAHRLYSNWHTRLHDYYMMYGTKEEALMYVPDDFNDSDWKILVDYFSIPWFEIVSGKNKTNKAKQRVNHTTGSKSFLEVSYDARDRVAGKEPNMQTLW
;
A
#
# COMPACT_ATOMS: atom_id res chain seq x y z
N MET A 1 -17.36 7.41 19.13
CA MET A 1 -16.73 7.89 17.88
C MET A 1 -15.24 8.21 18.04
N VAL A 2 -14.79 8.84 19.14
CA VAL A 2 -13.38 9.20 19.34
C VAL A 2 -12.43 7.99 19.48
N TRP A 3 -12.79 6.98 20.28
CA TRP A 3 -11.96 5.77 20.45
C TRP A 3 -11.65 5.04 19.14
N LYS A 4 -12.67 4.90 18.28
CA LYS A 4 -12.51 4.29 16.96
C LYS A 4 -11.52 5.08 16.10
N ALA A 5 -11.66 6.41 16.06
CA ALA A 5 -10.75 7.26 15.29
C ALA A 5 -9.29 7.18 15.78
N ILE A 6 -9.08 7.09 17.10
CA ILE A 6 -7.75 6.91 17.69
C ILE A 6 -7.14 5.58 17.26
N LEU A 7 -7.92 4.49 17.33
CA LEU A 7 -7.45 3.17 16.90
C LEU A 7 -7.15 3.11 15.39
N ASP A 8 -8.03 3.70 14.57
CA ASP A 8 -7.85 3.75 13.12
C ASP A 8 -6.54 4.50 12.76
N GLU A 9 -6.26 5.61 13.45
CA GLU A 9 -5.02 6.37 13.23
C GLU A 9 -3.79 5.62 13.72
N ALA A 10 -3.86 4.98 14.90
CA ALA A 10 -2.77 4.14 15.40
C ALA A 10 -2.46 2.98 14.44
N HIS A 11 -3.48 2.30 13.91
CA HIS A 11 -3.32 1.25 12.92
C HIS A 11 -2.70 1.77 11.62
N ARG A 12 -3.10 2.96 11.16
CA ARG A 12 -2.54 3.59 9.97
C ARG A 12 -1.05 3.90 10.15
N LEU A 13 -0.68 4.48 11.29
CA LEU A 13 0.71 4.80 11.62
C LEU A 13 1.56 3.53 11.72
N TYR A 14 1.08 2.51 12.44
CA TYR A 14 1.74 1.22 12.53
C TYR A 14 1.94 0.58 11.14
N SER A 15 0.89 0.59 10.31
CA SER A 15 0.95 0.00 8.96
C SER A 15 1.97 0.72 8.08
N ASN A 16 2.00 2.06 8.11
CA ASN A 16 2.98 2.85 7.35
C ASN A 16 4.42 2.60 7.83
N TRP A 17 4.62 2.55 9.14
CA TRP A 17 5.93 2.22 9.72
C TRP A 17 6.39 0.81 9.29
N HIS A 18 5.50 -0.18 9.40
CA HIS A 18 5.79 -1.56 9.04
C HIS A 18 6.10 -1.71 7.53
N THR A 19 5.37 -1.01 6.66
CA THR A 19 5.65 -0.97 5.22
C THR A 19 7.04 -0.40 4.93
N ARG A 20 7.41 0.73 5.57
CA ARG A 20 8.74 1.34 5.37
C ARG A 20 9.88 0.40 5.75
N LEU A 21 9.72 -0.37 6.83
CA LEU A 21 10.72 -1.35 7.27
C LEU A 21 10.82 -2.54 6.33
N HIS A 22 9.67 -3.03 5.84
CA HIS A 22 9.67 -4.07 4.83
C HIS A 22 10.32 -3.60 3.52
N ASP A 23 10.07 -2.35 3.10
CA ASP A 23 10.73 -1.78 1.92
C ASP A 23 12.26 -1.67 2.12
N TYR A 24 12.70 -1.31 3.34
CA TYR A 24 14.12 -1.31 3.70
C TYR A 24 14.73 -2.72 3.65
N TYR A 25 14.04 -3.72 4.21
CA TYR A 25 14.44 -5.13 4.12
C TYR A 25 14.58 -5.60 2.66
N MET A 26 13.63 -5.23 1.79
CA MET A 26 13.63 -5.60 0.37
C MET A 26 14.76 -4.96 -0.46
N MET A 27 15.53 -4.02 0.09
CA MET A 27 16.73 -3.51 -0.58
C MET A 27 17.86 -4.54 -0.61
N TYR A 28 17.83 -5.52 0.30
CA TYR A 28 18.83 -6.57 0.43
C TYR A 28 18.37 -7.85 -0.27
N GLY A 29 19.32 -8.58 -0.86
CA GLY A 29 19.00 -9.79 -1.63
C GLY A 29 18.80 -11.02 -0.75
N THR A 30 19.44 -11.04 0.43
CA THR A 30 19.35 -12.16 1.37
C THR A 30 19.05 -11.69 2.78
N LYS A 31 18.54 -12.63 3.59
CA LYS A 31 18.25 -12.42 5.00
C LYS A 31 19.50 -12.06 5.80
N GLU A 32 20.62 -12.72 5.51
CA GLU A 32 21.89 -12.52 6.20
C GLU A 32 22.43 -11.12 5.93
N GLU A 33 22.31 -10.65 4.68
CA GLU A 33 22.69 -9.30 4.30
C GLU A 33 21.82 -8.26 5.03
N ALA A 34 20.49 -8.46 5.07
CA ALA A 34 19.59 -7.58 5.79
C ALA A 34 19.91 -7.48 7.29
N LEU A 35 20.33 -8.58 7.93
CA LEU A 35 20.72 -8.59 9.35
C LEU A 35 22.02 -7.82 9.64
N MET A 36 22.89 -7.64 8.65
CA MET A 36 24.12 -6.84 8.82
C MET A 36 23.85 -5.34 8.83
N TYR A 37 22.77 -4.90 8.19
CA TYR A 37 22.41 -3.49 8.06
C TYR A 37 21.18 -3.18 8.92
N VAL A 38 21.40 -3.03 10.22
CA VAL A 38 20.37 -2.62 11.17
C VAL A 38 20.08 -1.12 11.00
N PRO A 39 18.82 -0.67 10.89
CA PRO A 39 18.49 0.75 10.89
C PRO A 39 18.90 1.46 12.20
N ASP A 40 19.36 2.71 12.13
CA ASP A 40 19.85 3.49 13.28
C ASP A 40 18.85 3.58 14.45
N ASP A 41 17.55 3.58 14.14
CA ASP A 41 16.47 3.69 15.13
C ASP A 41 16.13 2.33 15.80
N PHE A 42 16.83 1.25 15.45
CA PHE A 42 16.56 -0.12 15.91
C PHE A 42 17.72 -0.72 16.67
N ASN A 43 17.39 -1.64 17.59
CA ASN A 43 18.37 -2.57 18.12
C ASN A 43 18.40 -3.86 17.28
N ASP A 44 19.53 -4.56 17.35
CA ASP A 44 19.78 -5.79 16.59
C ASP A 44 18.73 -6.89 16.87
N SER A 45 18.22 -6.96 18.10
CA SER A 45 17.25 -7.97 18.52
C SER A 45 15.88 -7.74 17.85
N ASP A 46 15.38 -6.51 17.89
CA ASP A 46 14.10 -6.12 17.33
C ASP A 46 14.15 -6.18 15.79
N TRP A 47 15.27 -5.77 15.20
CA TRP A 47 15.47 -5.91 13.76
C TRP A 47 15.48 -7.37 13.34
N LYS A 48 16.16 -8.24 14.12
CA LYS A 48 16.16 -9.68 13.85
C LYS A 48 14.76 -10.28 13.88
N ILE A 49 13.92 -9.90 14.84
CA ILE A 49 12.53 -10.36 14.92
C ILE A 49 11.75 -9.97 13.65
N LEU A 50 11.93 -8.73 13.17
CA LEU A 50 11.28 -8.24 11.96
C LEU A 50 11.78 -8.96 10.69
N VAL A 51 13.09 -9.12 10.55
CA VAL A 51 13.69 -9.84 9.43
C VAL A 51 13.24 -11.31 9.42
N ASP A 52 13.21 -11.95 10.60
CA ASP A 52 12.66 -13.30 10.75
C ASP A 52 11.21 -13.34 10.28
N TYR A 53 10.38 -12.37 10.69
CA TYR A 53 8.98 -12.25 10.27
C TYR A 53 8.81 -12.04 8.76
N PHE A 54 9.58 -11.12 8.15
CA PHE A 54 9.52 -10.86 6.71
C PHE A 54 9.97 -12.07 5.87
N SER A 55 10.90 -12.87 6.41
CA SER A 55 11.39 -14.10 5.78
C SER A 55 10.44 -15.30 5.92
N ILE A 56 9.30 -15.15 6.62
CA ILE A 56 8.32 -16.24 6.75
C ILE A 56 7.68 -16.51 5.38
N PRO A 57 7.62 -17.76 4.90
CA PRO A 57 7.08 -18.09 3.57
C PRO A 57 5.66 -17.58 3.34
N TRP A 58 4.80 -17.66 4.36
CA TRP A 58 3.44 -17.13 4.30
C TRP A 58 3.43 -15.62 4.00
N PHE A 59 4.32 -14.85 4.64
CA PHE A 59 4.40 -13.41 4.48
C PHE A 59 4.91 -13.04 3.09
N GLU A 60 5.95 -13.70 2.60
CA GLU A 60 6.48 -13.51 1.25
C GLU A 60 5.43 -13.80 0.16
N ILE A 61 4.68 -14.89 0.32
CA ILE A 61 3.60 -15.25 -0.62
C ILE A 61 2.53 -14.17 -0.65
N VAL A 62 2.10 -13.68 0.52
CA VAL A 62 1.04 -12.67 0.61
C VAL A 62 1.52 -11.32 0.09
N SER A 63 2.72 -10.88 0.48
CA SER A 63 3.30 -9.61 0.05
C SER A 63 3.56 -9.59 -1.45
N GLY A 64 4.09 -10.68 -2.03
CA GLY A 64 4.31 -10.84 -3.46
C GLY A 64 3.00 -10.81 -4.27
N LYS A 65 1.95 -11.49 -3.78
CA LYS A 65 0.60 -11.41 -4.36
C LYS A 65 0.04 -9.99 -4.30
N ASN A 66 0.14 -9.32 -3.15
CA ASN A 66 -0.34 -7.95 -2.98
C ASN A 66 0.39 -6.96 -3.90
N LYS A 67 1.71 -7.08 -4.03
CA LYS A 67 2.52 -6.28 -4.97
C LYS A 67 2.10 -6.50 -6.41
N THR A 68 1.88 -7.75 -6.81
CA THR A 68 1.40 -8.11 -8.15
C THR A 68 0.00 -7.56 -8.41
N ASN A 69 -0.90 -7.66 -7.43
CA ASN A 69 -2.26 -7.14 -7.53
C ASN A 69 -2.25 -5.61 -7.63
N LYS A 70 -1.39 -4.94 -6.85
CA LYS A 70 -1.20 -3.49 -6.90
C LYS A 70 -0.65 -3.04 -8.26
N ALA A 71 0.30 -3.78 -8.82
CA ALA A 71 0.84 -3.50 -10.17
C ALA A 71 -0.23 -3.69 -11.27
N LYS A 72 -1.18 -4.61 -11.09
CA LYS A 72 -2.33 -4.82 -11.98
C LYS A 72 -3.47 -3.84 -11.74
N GLN A 73 -3.43 -3.06 -10.66
CA GLN A 73 -4.48 -2.09 -10.35
C GLN A 73 -4.41 -0.94 -11.36
N ARG A 74 -5.33 -0.95 -12.33
CA ARG A 74 -5.44 0.10 -13.36
C ARG A 74 -6.28 1.29 -12.91
N VAL A 75 -7.20 1.04 -12.00
CA VAL A 75 -8.21 1.98 -11.50
C VAL A 75 -7.80 2.38 -10.08
N ASN A 76 -7.35 3.63 -9.93
CA ASN A 76 -7.09 4.23 -8.64
C ASN A 76 -8.37 4.95 -8.22
N HIS A 77 -9.28 4.22 -7.57
CA HIS A 77 -10.52 4.80 -7.06
C HIS A 77 -10.19 6.00 -6.16
N THR A 78 -10.32 7.20 -6.70
CA THR A 78 -10.11 8.46 -6.00
C THR A 78 -11.46 9.16 -5.98
N THR A 79 -12.37 8.73 -5.11
CA THR A 79 -13.62 9.48 -4.96
C THR A 79 -13.27 10.72 -4.20
N GLY A 80 -13.01 11.78 -4.95
CA GLY A 80 -13.13 13.13 -4.44
C GLY A 80 -14.56 13.39 -3.96
N SER A 81 -14.86 14.62 -3.60
CA SER A 81 -16.20 15.00 -3.12
C SER A 81 -17.31 14.87 -4.18
N LYS A 82 -16.96 14.69 -5.46
CA LYS A 82 -17.92 14.54 -6.57
C LYS A 82 -18.40 13.11 -6.72
N SER A 83 -19.70 12.95 -7.00
CA SER A 83 -20.29 11.65 -7.26
C SER A 83 -19.82 11.07 -8.60
N PHE A 84 -19.91 9.74 -8.75
CA PHE A 84 -19.58 9.06 -10.01
C PHE A 84 -20.34 9.62 -11.21
N LEU A 85 -21.64 9.89 -11.03
CA LEU A 85 -22.50 10.44 -12.08
C LEU A 85 -22.07 11.84 -12.49
N GLU A 86 -21.66 12.68 -11.52
CA GLU A 86 -21.21 14.05 -11.79
C GLU A 86 -19.88 14.07 -12.54
N VAL A 87 -18.92 13.24 -12.14
CA VAL A 87 -17.64 13.09 -12.85
C VAL A 87 -17.85 12.55 -14.27
N SER A 88 -18.74 11.57 -14.45
CA SER A 88 -19.11 11.03 -15.77
C SER A 88 -19.78 12.09 -16.66
N TYR A 89 -20.69 12.88 -16.08
CA TYR A 89 -21.38 13.96 -16.78
C TYR A 89 -20.41 15.04 -17.25
N ASP A 90 -19.49 15.47 -16.39
CA ASP A 90 -18.47 16.49 -16.72
C ASP A 90 -17.55 16.05 -17.87
N ALA A 91 -17.20 14.76 -17.91
CA ALA A 91 -16.29 14.19 -18.91
C ALA A 91 -16.98 13.74 -20.20
N ARG A 92 -18.32 13.78 -20.27
CA ARG A 92 -19.10 13.35 -21.44
C ARG A 92 -18.81 14.25 -22.64
N ASP A 93 -18.73 13.65 -23.82
CA ASP A 93 -18.69 14.42 -25.06
C ASP A 93 -20.03 15.17 -25.23
N ARG A 94 -19.99 16.50 -25.14
CA ARG A 94 -21.18 17.37 -25.22
C ARG A 94 -21.87 17.33 -26.57
N VAL A 95 -21.15 16.95 -27.63
CA VAL A 95 -21.65 16.93 -29.01
C VAL A 95 -22.09 15.52 -29.40
N ALA A 96 -21.26 14.52 -29.15
CA ALA A 96 -21.57 13.13 -29.49
C ALA A 96 -22.47 12.43 -28.45
N GLY A 97 -22.59 12.98 -27.24
CA GLY A 97 -23.36 12.40 -26.15
C GLY A 97 -22.82 11.06 -25.65
N LYS A 98 -21.60 10.68 -26.03
CA LYS A 98 -20.99 9.39 -25.68
C LYS A 98 -20.40 9.45 -24.27
N GLU A 99 -20.70 8.44 -23.47
CA GLU A 99 -20.16 8.34 -22.11
C GLU A 99 -18.65 8.02 -22.13
N PRO A 100 -17.88 8.57 -21.17
CA PRO A 100 -16.46 8.28 -21.06
C PRO A 100 -16.22 6.83 -20.65
N ASN A 101 -15.05 6.28 -20.99
CA ASN A 101 -14.66 4.97 -20.49
C ASN A 101 -14.47 5.02 -18.96
N MET A 102 -15.16 4.13 -18.25
CA MET A 102 -15.12 4.03 -16.79
C MET A 102 -13.70 3.80 -16.24
N GLN A 103 -12.83 3.11 -16.99
CA GLN A 103 -11.42 2.88 -16.64
C GLN A 103 -10.53 4.12 -16.87
N THR A 104 -11.06 5.15 -17.53
CA THR A 104 -10.35 6.42 -17.78
C THR A 104 -10.78 7.48 -16.77
N LEU A 105 -11.99 7.36 -16.22
CA LEU A 105 -12.49 8.22 -15.14
C LEU A 105 -11.91 7.85 -13.76
N TRP A 106 -11.46 6.60 -13.61
CA TRP A 106 -11.07 6.01 -12.33
C TRP A 106 -9.86 5.09 -12.49
#